data_AF-A0A800AZM4-F1
#
_entry.id   AF-A0A800AZM4-F1
#
_cell.length_a   1.000
_cell.length_b   1.000
_cell.length_c   1.000
_cell.angle_alpha   90.00
_cell.angle_beta   90.00
_cell.angle_gamma   90.00
#
_symmetry.space_group_name_H-M   'P 1'
#
loop_
_entity.id
_entity.type
_entity.pdbx_description
1 polymer ?
#
loop_
_entity_poly.entity_id
_entity_poly.type
_entity_poly.pdbx_seq_one_letter_code
_entity_poly.pdbx_strand_id
1 'polypeptide(L)'
;QINLANKKVKEASNLKLDFTEQKEFLIKQFDNLKTIAKKTDKSFIGAVKAQEKKQLNGLNNLEKRLLKAEKRKLIDIVNRITIIQDELFPKQSLQERHLNFSEMYLEFGDQLIPLLKENLKPLDLDFSILIM
;
A
#
# COMPACT_ATOMS: atom_id res chain seq x y z
N GLN A 1 -4.64 -0.85 3.90
CA GLN A 1 -4.11 -0.72 2.52
C GLN A 1 -3.69 0.73 2.30
N ILE A 2 -2.45 0.93 1.84
CA ILE A 2 -1.84 2.20 1.38
C ILE A 2 -1.15 1.87 0.03
N ASN A 3 -1.76 1.00 -0.78
CA ASN A 3 -1.00 0.28 -1.82
C ASN A 3 -0.62 1.21 -2.98
N LEU A 4 -1.57 2.01 -3.47
CA LEU A 4 -1.31 2.93 -4.59
C LEU A 4 -0.28 4.00 -4.24
N ALA A 5 -0.45 4.71 -3.13
CA ALA A 5 0.51 5.72 -2.68
C ALA A 5 1.90 5.10 -2.38
N ASN A 6 1.96 3.91 -1.76
CA ASN A 6 3.24 3.22 -1.55
C ASN A 6 3.93 2.88 -2.87
N LYS A 7 3.17 2.35 -3.83
CA LYS A 7 3.68 1.97 -5.15
C LYS A 7 4.21 3.20 -5.89
N LYS A 8 3.45 4.30 -5.90
CA LYS A 8 3.86 5.54 -6.55
C LYS A 8 5.06 6.21 -5.88
N VAL A 9 5.17 6.14 -4.56
CA VAL A 9 6.39 6.58 -3.85
C VAL A 9 7.59 5.72 -4.21
N LYS A 10 7.43 4.41 -4.38
CA LYS A 10 8.51 3.54 -4.86
C LYS A 10 8.92 3.84 -6.31
N GLU A 11 7.96 4.11 -7.19
CA GLU A 11 8.23 4.48 -8.59
C GLU A 11 8.90 5.85 -8.72
N ALA A 12 8.51 6.81 -7.88
CA ALA A 12 9.04 8.18 -7.92
C ALA A 12 10.33 8.37 -7.10
N SER A 13 10.72 7.38 -6.28
CA SER A 13 11.95 7.46 -5.50
C SER A 13 13.13 6.94 -6.31
N ASN A 14 14.21 7.70 -6.34
CA ASN A 14 15.49 7.27 -6.93
C ASN A 14 16.25 6.28 -6.05
N LEU A 15 15.72 5.91 -4.88
CA LEU A 15 16.36 5.00 -3.93
C LEU A 15 15.81 3.58 -4.08
N LYS A 16 16.68 2.57 -3.91
CA LYS A 16 16.24 1.18 -3.73
C LYS A 16 15.63 1.03 -2.34
N LEU A 17 14.31 1.16 -2.25
CA LEU A 17 13.52 1.06 -1.00
C LEU A 17 13.22 -0.38 -0.56
N ASP A 18 14.13 -1.30 -0.87
CA ASP A 18 14.01 -2.72 -0.60
C ASP A 18 15.32 -3.27 -0.05
N PHE A 19 15.23 -3.91 1.13
CA PHE A 19 16.37 -4.51 1.83
C PHE A 19 16.48 -6.02 1.63
N THR A 20 15.83 -6.58 0.60
CA THR A 20 15.86 -8.03 0.31
C THR A 20 17.28 -8.57 0.19
N GLU A 21 18.17 -7.89 -0.53
CA GLU A 21 19.57 -8.30 -0.70
C GLU A 21 20.32 -8.36 0.64
N GLN A 22 20.13 -7.36 1.50
CA GLN A 22 20.74 -7.30 2.84
C GLN A 22 20.18 -8.40 3.75
N LYS A 23 18.89 -8.71 3.64
CA LYS A 23 18.26 -9.81 4.39
C LYS A 23 18.82 -11.16 3.94
N GLU A 24 18.95 -11.39 2.63
CA GLU A 24 19.53 -12.62 2.09
C GLU A 24 20.99 -12.82 2.50
N PHE A 25 21.79 -11.76 2.45
CA PHE A 25 23.17 -11.80 2.93
C PHE A 25 23.23 -12.15 4.42
N LEU A 26 22.37 -11.53 5.23
CA LEU A 26 22.29 -11.79 6.67
C LEU A 26 21.87 -13.24 6.94
N ILE A 27 20.89 -13.79 6.22
CA ILE A 27 20.47 -15.19 6.35
C ILE A 27 21.65 -16.13 6.07
N LYS A 28 22.37 -15.92 4.95
CA LYS A 28 23.55 -16.73 4.61
C LYS A 28 24.63 -16.69 5.70
N GLN A 29 24.88 -15.52 6.29
CA GLN A 29 25.79 -15.36 7.43
C GLN A 29 25.34 -16.19 8.64
N PHE A 30 24.04 -16.13 8.98
CA PHE A 30 23.49 -16.91 10.10
C PHE A 30 23.44 -18.41 9.82
N ASP A 31 23.28 -18.85 8.58
CA ASP A 31 23.35 -20.27 8.22
C ASP A 31 24.75 -20.84 8.48
N ASN A 32 25.80 -20.09 8.13
CA ASN A 32 27.17 -20.46 8.49
C ASN A 32 27.34 -20.55 10.02
N LEU A 33 26.84 -19.56 10.78
CA LEU A 33 26.87 -19.60 12.25
C LEU A 33 26.10 -20.79 12.84
N LYS A 34 24.96 -21.17 12.25
CA LYS A 34 24.20 -22.36 12.66
C LYS A 34 25.01 -23.64 12.45
N THR A 35 25.79 -23.76 11.38
CA THR A 35 26.64 -24.95 11.17
C THR A 35 27.72 -25.09 12.23
N ILE A 36 28.30 -23.97 12.69
CA ILE A 36 29.27 -23.95 13.79
C ILE A 36 28.57 -24.26 15.11
N ALA A 37 27.40 -23.64 15.35
CA ALA A 37 26.64 -23.83 16.57
C ALA A 37 26.16 -25.28 16.75
N LYS A 38 25.89 -26.02 15.66
CA LYS A 38 25.57 -27.46 15.72
C LYS A 38 26.70 -28.32 16.29
N LYS A 39 27.95 -27.86 16.23
CA LYS A 39 29.12 -28.53 16.84
C LYS A 39 29.27 -28.19 18.33
N THR A 40 28.42 -27.31 18.86
CA THR A 40 28.43 -26.80 20.24
C THR A 40 27.15 -27.22 20.95
N ASP A 41 26.89 -26.72 22.16
CA ASP A 41 25.72 -27.07 22.95
C ASP A 41 24.40 -26.53 22.34
N LYS A 42 23.27 -27.15 22.70
CA LYS A 42 21.96 -26.81 22.16
C LYS A 42 21.51 -25.38 22.52
N SER A 43 21.96 -24.82 23.64
CA SER A 43 21.58 -23.46 24.05
C SER A 43 22.18 -22.41 23.11
N PHE A 44 23.40 -22.62 22.63
CA PHE A 44 24.05 -21.72 21.67
C PHE A 44 23.31 -21.65 20.33
N ILE A 45 22.77 -22.77 19.83
CA ILE A 45 21.92 -22.80 18.63
C ILE A 45 20.68 -21.92 18.81
N GLY A 46 20.06 -21.95 20.00
CA GLY A 46 18.93 -21.10 20.35
C GLY A 46 19.29 -19.61 20.31
N ALA A 47 20.45 -19.25 20.87
CA ALA A 47 20.96 -17.88 20.87
C ALA A 47 21.20 -17.35 19.43
N VAL A 48 21.81 -18.17 18.56
CA VAL A 48 22.06 -17.81 17.15
C VAL A 48 20.75 -17.54 16.41
N LYS A 49 19.74 -18.40 16.56
CA LYS A 49 18.42 -18.21 15.92
C LYS A 49 17.70 -16.97 16.45
N ALA A 50 17.77 -16.71 17.75
CA ALA A 50 17.17 -15.53 18.36
C ALA A 50 17.80 -14.24 17.79
N GLN A 51 19.13 -14.24 17.63
CA GLN A 51 19.85 -13.10 17.07
C GLN A 51 19.55 -12.90 15.58
N GLU A 52 19.49 -13.96 14.79
CA GLU A 52 19.05 -13.91 13.39
C GLU A 52 17.69 -13.23 13.25
N LYS A 53 16.70 -13.69 14.03
CA LYS A 53 15.35 -13.13 14.02
C LYS A 53 15.34 -11.66 14.43
N LYS A 54 16.12 -11.29 15.46
CA LYS A 54 16.22 -9.90 15.93
C LYS A 54 16.79 -8.98 14.84
N GLN A 55 17.82 -9.42 14.13
CA GLN A 55 18.45 -8.65 13.06
C GLN A 55 17.54 -8.51 11.83
N LEU A 56 16.88 -9.58 11.40
CA LEU A 56 15.89 -9.53 10.31
C LEU A 56 14.74 -8.57 10.64
N ASN A 57 14.23 -8.61 11.87
CA ASN A 57 13.23 -7.65 12.34
C ASN A 57 13.76 -6.21 12.35
N GLY A 58 15.03 -6.01 12.70
CA GLY A 58 15.72 -4.73 12.60
C GLY A 58 15.69 -4.17 11.17
N LEU A 59 16.08 -4.98 10.19
CA LEU A 59 16.04 -4.61 8.77
C LEU A 59 14.61 -4.28 8.30
N ASN A 60 13.62 -5.10 8.67
CA ASN A 60 12.21 -4.82 8.35
C ASN A 60 11.72 -3.48 8.92
N ASN A 61 12.15 -3.14 10.14
CA ASN A 61 11.79 -1.87 10.77
C ASN A 61 12.49 -0.68 10.10
N LEU A 62 13.76 -0.82 9.73
CA LEU A 62 14.49 0.21 8.99
C LEU A 62 13.88 0.48 7.62
N GLU A 63 13.51 -0.58 6.89
CA GLU A 63 12.83 -0.47 5.60
C GLU A 63 11.48 0.27 5.71
N LYS A 64 10.66 -0.04 6.72
CA LYS A 64 9.43 0.71 7.01
C LYS A 64 9.70 2.18 7.32
N ARG A 65 10.75 2.47 8.09
CA ARG A 65 11.16 3.86 8.43
C ARG A 65 11.63 4.62 7.20
N LEU A 66 12.38 3.96 6.32
CA LEU A 66 12.85 4.53 5.06
C LEU A 66 11.67 4.89 4.15
N LEU A 67 10.73 3.95 3.97
CA LEU A 67 9.51 4.22 3.19
C LEU A 67 8.69 5.38 3.79
N LYS A 68 8.60 5.47 5.12
CA LYS A 68 7.91 6.59 5.79
C LYS A 68 8.63 7.92 5.59
N ALA A 69 9.96 7.93 5.58
CA ALA A 69 10.75 9.13 5.31
C ALA A 69 10.56 9.62 3.87
N GLU A 70 10.61 8.71 2.89
CA GLU A 70 10.38 9.05 1.48
C GLU A 70 8.95 9.57 1.23
N LYS A 71 7.94 8.96 1.85
CA LYS A 71 6.56 9.49 1.78
C LYS A 71 6.44 10.93 2.26
N ARG A 72 7.16 11.30 3.33
CA ARG A 72 7.14 12.67 3.84
C ARG A 72 7.83 13.63 2.88
N LYS A 73 8.89 13.17 2.20
CA LYS A 73 9.57 13.94 1.16
C LYS A 73 8.69 14.15 -0.08
N LEU A 74 7.89 13.15 -0.42
CA LEU A 74 6.96 13.15 -1.56
C LEU A 74 5.51 13.43 -1.14
N ILE A 75 5.32 14.21 -0.07
CA ILE A 75 4.00 14.41 0.54
C ILE A 75 3.00 15.03 -0.43
N ASP A 76 3.43 15.94 -1.29
CA ASP A 76 2.55 16.58 -2.28
C ASP A 76 2.01 15.57 -3.29
N ILE A 77 2.85 14.66 -3.76
CA ILE A 77 2.45 13.59 -4.68
C ILE A 77 1.49 12.64 -3.97
N VAL A 78 1.80 12.25 -2.73
CA VAL A 78 0.94 11.38 -1.92
C VAL A 78 -0.42 12.02 -1.71
N ASN A 79 -0.47 13.31 -1.35
CA ASN A 79 -1.71 14.04 -1.12
C ASN A 79 -2.56 14.11 -2.40
N ARG A 80 -1.96 14.46 -3.54
CA ARG A 80 -2.69 14.50 -4.83
C ARG A 80 -3.29 13.15 -5.20
N ILE A 81 -2.52 12.06 -5.04
CA ILE A 81 -3.02 10.70 -5.30
C ILE A 81 -4.17 10.36 -4.37
N THR A 82 -4.05 10.69 -3.08
CA THR A 82 -5.10 10.41 -2.09
C THR A 82 -6.38 11.18 -2.39
N ILE A 83 -6.28 12.47 -2.74
CA ILE A 83 -7.44 13.30 -3.12
C ILE A 83 -8.17 12.67 -4.31
N ILE A 84 -7.46 12.37 -5.40
CA ILE A 84 -8.07 11.77 -6.60
C ILE A 84 -8.66 10.38 -6.28
N GLN A 85 -7.97 9.59 -5.46
CA GLN A 85 -8.45 8.27 -5.06
C GLN A 85 -9.74 8.37 -4.22
N ASP A 86 -9.82 9.32 -3.30
CA ASP A 86 -10.98 9.51 -2.44
C ASP A 86 -12.17 10.12 -3.20
N GLU A 87 -11.92 10.93 -4.23
CA GLU A 87 -12.95 11.42 -5.16
C GLU A 87 -13.57 10.27 -5.98
N LEU A 88 -12.75 9.37 -6.52
CA LEU A 88 -13.22 8.26 -7.35
C LEU A 88 -13.77 7.08 -6.53
N PHE A 89 -13.17 6.83 -5.37
CA PHE A 89 -13.49 5.70 -4.49
C PHE A 89 -13.63 6.16 -3.05
N PRO A 90 -14.70 6.90 -2.71
CA PRO A 90 -14.91 7.41 -1.37
C PRO A 90 -14.89 6.26 -0.37
N LYS A 91 -14.16 6.44 0.73
CA LYS A 91 -13.95 5.39 1.76
C LYS A 91 -13.42 4.07 1.19
N GLN A 92 -12.69 4.11 0.07
CA GLN A 92 -12.17 2.94 -0.65
C GLN A 92 -13.28 2.00 -1.17
N SER A 93 -14.47 2.55 -1.42
CA SER A 93 -15.58 1.81 -2.03
C SER A 93 -16.16 2.59 -3.21
N LEU A 94 -17.07 1.94 -3.93
CA LEU A 94 -17.82 2.60 -4.99
C LEU A 94 -18.71 3.70 -4.40
N GLN A 95 -18.81 4.82 -5.12
CA GLN A 95 -19.65 5.96 -4.76
C GLN A 95 -21.08 5.53 -4.41
N GLU A 96 -21.68 4.63 -5.21
CA GLU A 96 -23.05 4.12 -5.02
C GLU A 96 -23.30 3.46 -3.64
N ARG A 97 -22.27 2.98 -2.95
CA ARG A 97 -22.40 2.34 -1.63
C ARG A 97 -22.43 3.33 -0.48
N HIS A 98 -22.10 4.59 -0.74
CA HIS A 98 -21.90 5.59 0.29
C HIS A 98 -22.69 6.87 0.05
N LEU A 99 -22.89 7.26 -1.21
CA LEU A 99 -23.56 8.50 -1.57
C LEU A 99 -25.08 8.28 -1.63
N ASN A 100 -25.83 9.13 -0.92
CA ASN A 100 -27.29 9.07 -0.94
C ASN A 100 -27.83 9.77 -2.20
N PHE A 101 -28.90 9.24 -2.77
CA PHE A 101 -29.65 9.88 -3.85
C PHE A 101 -30.02 11.34 -3.52
N SER A 102 -30.45 11.63 -2.28
CA SER A 102 -30.84 12.98 -1.87
C SER A 102 -29.69 13.98 -1.96
N GLU A 103 -28.45 13.56 -1.73
CA GLU A 103 -27.27 14.42 -1.87
C GLU A 103 -27.05 14.78 -3.35
N MET A 104 -27.16 13.79 -4.25
CA MET A 104 -27.08 14.01 -5.69
C MET A 104 -28.23 14.88 -6.20
N TYR A 105 -29.45 14.67 -5.71
CA TYR A 105 -30.60 15.47 -6.13
C TYR A 105 -30.51 16.92 -5.64
N LEU A 106 -29.89 17.17 -4.49
CA LEU A 106 -29.65 18.53 -4.01
C LEU A 106 -28.67 19.29 -4.92
N GLU A 107 -27.67 18.60 -5.47
CA GLU A 107 -26.67 19.19 -6.36
C GLU A 107 -27.18 19.38 -7.79
N PHE A 108 -27.80 18.35 -8.38
CA PHE A 108 -28.19 18.32 -9.80
C PHE A 108 -29.68 18.65 -10.04
N GLY A 109 -30.50 18.67 -8.99
CA GLY A 109 -31.93 18.96 -9.07
C GLY A 109 -32.69 18.07 -10.05
N ASP A 110 -33.69 18.66 -10.70
CA ASP A 110 -34.59 17.96 -11.63
C ASP A 110 -33.86 17.43 -12.90
N GLN A 111 -32.62 17.85 -13.15
CA GLN A 111 -31.81 17.38 -14.28
C GLN A 111 -31.16 16.01 -14.05
N LEU A 112 -31.07 15.56 -12.78
CA LEU A 112 -30.40 14.30 -12.45
C LEU A 112 -31.00 13.10 -13.18
N ILE A 113 -32.33 12.92 -13.10
CA ILE A 113 -32.99 11.75 -13.70
C ILE A 113 -32.92 11.75 -15.24
N PRO A 114 -33.16 12.87 -15.94
CA PRO A 114 -32.91 12.98 -17.38
C PRO A 114 -31.49 12.58 -17.77
N LEU A 115 -30.46 13.12 -17.10
CA LEU A 115 -29.06 12.83 -17.40
C LEU A 115 -28.72 11.35 -17.21
N LEU A 116 -29.19 10.75 -16.11
CA LEU A 116 -28.99 9.32 -15.85
C LEU A 116 -29.64 8.46 -16.92
N LYS A 117 -30.86 8.79 -17.37
CA LYS A 117 -31.57 8.02 -18.41
C LYS A 117 -30.89 8.10 -19.77
N GLU A 118 -30.30 9.24 -20.09
CA GLU A 118 -29.61 9.44 -21.36
C GLU A 118 -28.27 8.69 -21.41
N ASN A 119 -27.54 8.67 -20.29
CA ASN A 119 -26.16 8.19 -20.26
C ASN A 119 -25.99 6.76 -19.72
N LEU A 120 -26.88 6.26 -18.87
CA LEU A 120 -26.80 4.89 -18.37
C LEU A 120 -27.27 3.89 -19.43
N LYS A 121 -26.52 2.81 -19.58
CA LYS A 121 -26.90 1.63 -20.36
C LYS A 121 -27.12 0.45 -19.42
N PRO A 122 -28.34 0.23 -18.90
CA PRO A 122 -28.57 -0.73 -17.80
C PRO A 122 -28.27 -2.19 -18.13
N LEU A 123 -28.22 -2.54 -19.42
CA LEU A 123 -27.92 -3.89 -19.91
C LEU A 123 -26.45 -4.05 -20.32
N ASP A 124 -25.68 -2.97 -20.27
CA ASP A 124 -24.24 -3.00 -20.44
C ASP A 124 -23.65 -3.38 -19.08
N LEU A 125 -23.11 -4.59 -18.97
CA LEU A 125 -22.60 -5.15 -17.70
C LEU A 125 -21.23 -4.58 -17.31
N ASP A 126 -20.76 -3.58 -18.04
CA ASP A 126 -19.51 -2.87 -17.81
C ASP A 126 -19.66 -1.78 -16.74
N PHE A 127 -18.53 -1.40 -16.14
CA PHE A 127 -18.49 -0.34 -15.15
C PHE A 127 -18.78 1.01 -15.81
N SER A 128 -19.86 1.67 -15.38
CA SER A 128 -20.28 2.96 -15.93
C SER A 128 -19.61 4.12 -15.19
N ILE A 129 -18.98 5.02 -15.95
CA ILE A 129 -18.47 6.30 -15.45
C ILE A 129 -19.29 7.40 -16.10
N LEU A 130 -20.00 8.17 -15.27
CA LEU A 130 -20.80 9.31 -15.72
C LEU A 130 -20.04 10.59 -15.37
N ILE A 131 -19.79 11.43 -16.37
CA ILE A 131 -19.25 12.78 -16.18
C ILE A 131 -20.43 13.71 -16.37
N MET A 132 -20.88 14.32 -15.27
CA MET A 132 -22.03 15.23 -15.21
C MET A 132 -21.57 16.63 -14.80
#